data_AF-A0A830D8P3-F1
#
_entry.id   AF-A0A830D8P3-F1
#
_cell.length_a   1.000
_cell.length_b   1.000
_cell.length_c   1.000
_cell.angle_alpha   90.00
_cell.angle_beta   90.00
_cell.angle_gamma   90.00
#
_symmetry.space_group_name_H-M   'P 1'
#
loop_
_entity.id
_entity.type
_entity.pdbx_description
1 polymer ?
#
loop_
_entity_poly.entity_id
_entity_poly.type
_entity_poly.pdbx_seq_one_letter_code
_entity_poly.pdbx_strand_id
1 'polypeptide(L)' 'MSPEYVINGHYSIQSDVFSFGVLALEIISGERNWGFYHPNHDFNLLGHEWKLWNEGRGLELIDPIMKDSFVEIENCSCCP' A
#
# COMPACT_ATOMS: atom_id res chain seq x y z
N MET A 1 10.73 6.26 0.05
CA MET A 1 11.27 7.49 0.67
C MET A 1 10.63 8.69 0.00
N SER A 2 10.51 9.79 0.72
CA SER A 2 9.96 11.02 0.14
C SER A 2 10.91 11.62 -0.91
N PRO A 3 10.37 12.17 -2.01
CA PRO A 3 11.18 12.70 -3.09
C PRO A 3 12.06 13.87 -2.66
N GLU A 4 11.59 14.74 -1.77
CA GLU A 4 12.35 15.88 -1.25
C GLU A 4 13.53 15.47 -0.35
N TYR A 5 13.39 14.39 0.42
CA TYR A 5 14.51 13.84 1.18
C TYR A 5 15.57 13.24 0.24
N VAL A 6 15.15 12.50 -0.79
CA VAL A 6 16.06 11.87 -1.75
C VAL A 6 16.79 12.90 -2.63
N ILE A 7 16.09 13.95 -3.06
CA ILE A 7 16.62 14.94 -4.02
C ILE A 7 17.43 16.03 -3.30
N ASN A 8 16.93 16.53 -2.16
CA ASN A 8 17.51 17.69 -1.49
C ASN A 8 18.19 17.35 -0.16
N GLY A 9 18.11 16.11 0.32
CA GLY A 9 18.60 15.73 1.66
C GLY A 9 17.81 16.39 2.78
N HIS A 10 16.63 16.95 2.50
CA HIS A 10 15.83 17.68 3.47
C HIS A 10 14.97 16.72 4.28
N TYR A 11 15.35 16.52 5.54
CA TYR A 11 14.55 15.81 6.53
C TYR A 11 13.53 16.75 7.17
N SER A 12 12.28 16.33 7.27
CA SER A 12 11.20 17.09 7.88
C SER A 12 10.10 16.17 8.41
N ILE A 13 9.19 16.73 9.20
CA ILE A 13 7.97 16.01 9.61
C ILE A 13 7.16 15.56 8.39
N GLN A 14 7.20 16.32 7.29
CA GLN A 14 6.49 15.96 6.06
C GLN A 14 7.10 14.74 5.36
N SER A 15 8.44 14.64 5.32
CA SER A 15 9.12 13.47 4.75
C SER A 15 8.86 12.21 5.57
N ASP A 16 8.70 12.36 6.89
CA ASP A 16 8.35 11.26 7.78
C ASP A 16 6.91 10.79 7.57
N VAL A 17 5.95 11.72 7.47
CA VAL A 17 4.55 11.39 7.17
C VAL A 17 4.44 10.71 5.81
N PHE A 18 5.16 11.18 4.80
CA PHE A 18 5.19 10.53 3.49
C PHE A 18 5.76 9.11 3.59
N SER A 19 6.91 8.94 4.25
CA SER A 19 7.56 7.64 4.36
C SER A 19 6.73 6.64 5.18
N PHE A 20 6.04 7.12 6.22
CA PHE A 20 5.05 6.33 6.95
C PHE A 20 3.89 5.90 6.05
N GLY A 21 3.38 6.79 5.20
CA GLY A 21 2.33 6.46 4.22
C GLY A 21 2.76 5.34 3.27
N VAL A 22 3.98 5.41 2.73
CA VAL A 22 4.54 4.33 1.89
C VAL A 22 4.63 3.02 2.69
N LEU A 23 5.15 3.05 3.91
CA LEU A 23 5.27 1.86 4.74
C LEU A 23 3.90 1.22 5.05
N ALA A 24 2.88 2.04 5.32
CA ALA A 24 1.53 1.55 5.55
C ALA A 24 0.97 0.85 4.31
N LEU A 25 1.20 1.40 3.12
CA LEU A 25 0.80 0.80 1.85
C LEU A 25 1.54 -0.51 1.58
N GLU A 26 2.86 -0.58 1.85
CA GLU A 26 3.63 -1.83 1.76
C GLU A 26 3.12 -2.92 2.71
N ILE A 27 2.68 -2.55 3.92
CA ILE A 27 2.09 -3.51 4.89
C ILE A 27 0.73 -4.01 4.42
N ILE A 28 -0.11 -3.11 3.89
CA ILE A 28 -1.47 -3.45 3.45
C ILE A 28 -1.41 -4.32 2.19
N SER A 29 -0.53 -4.00 1.24
CA SER A 29 -0.38 -4.72 -0.02
C SER A 29 0.50 -5.96 0.04
N GLY A 30 1.39 -6.04 1.02
CA GLY A 30 2.43 -7.06 1.06
C GLY A 30 3.52 -6.84 0.01
N GLU A 31 3.42 -5.79 -0.81
CA GLU A 31 4.34 -5.48 -1.90
C GLU A 31 5.38 -4.45 -1.46
N ARG A 32 6.63 -4.64 -1.90
CA ARG A 32 7.70 -3.67 -1.64
C ARG A 32 7.70 -2.58 -2.68
N ASN A 33 7.85 -1.32 -2.26
CA ASN A 33 7.95 -0.18 -3.16
C ASN A 33 9.20 -0.24 -4.04
N TRP A 34 10.27 -0.93 -3.60
CA TRP A 34 11.47 -1.13 -4.42
C TRP A 34 11.30 -2.27 -5.40
N GLY A 35 11.52 -1.98 -6.69
CA GLY A 35 11.47 -3.00 -7.74
C GLY A 35 10.06 -3.48 -8.09
N PHE A 36 9.02 -2.73 -7.65
CA PHE A 36 7.65 -3.00 -8.04
C PHE A 36 7.49 -3.00 -9.57
N TYR A 37 6.85 -4.04 -10.08
CA TYR A 37 6.56 -4.21 -11.49
C TYR A 37 5.16 -4.81 -11.64
N HIS A 38 4.34 -4.19 -12.49
CA HIS A 38 3.02 -4.72 -12.81
C HIS A 38 2.96 -5.11 -14.29
N PRO A 39 2.46 -6.30 -14.65
CA PRO A 39 2.42 -6.78 -16.04
C PRO A 39 1.51 -5.95 -16.99
N ASN A 40 0.74 -4.99 -16.47
CA ASN A 40 -0.32 -4.31 -17.23
C ASN A 40 -0.06 -2.81 -17.39
N HIS A 41 0.95 -2.24 -16.72
CA HIS A 41 1.30 -0.82 -16.81
C HIS A 41 2.67 -0.52 -16.20
N ASP A 42 3.20 0.67 -16.49
CA ASP A 42 4.52 1.12 -16.03
C ASP A 42 4.49 2.01 -14.77
N PHE A 43 3.39 2.03 -14.01
CA PHE A 43 3.35 2.77 -12.74
C PHE A 43 4.24 2.13 -11.67
N ASN A 44 4.85 2.97 -10.83
CA ASN A 44 5.41 2.53 -9.55
C ASN A 44 4.29 2.08 -8.59
N LEU A 45 4.66 1.48 -7.45
CA LEU A 45 3.70 0.93 -6.49
C LEU A 45 2.63 1.98 -6.12
N LEU A 46 3.04 3.18 -5.72
CA LEU A 46 2.11 4.25 -5.36
C LEU A 46 1.15 4.64 -6.49
N GLY A 47 1.63 4.68 -7.73
CA GLY A 47 0.79 4.99 -8.89
C GLY A 47 -0.20 3.87 -9.21
N HIS A 48 0.21 2.61 -9.05
CA HIS A 48 -0.69 1.46 -9.15
C HIS A 48 -1.78 1.52 -8.08
N GLU A 49 -1.38 1.75 -6.83
CA GLU A 49 -2.29 1.75 -5.69
C GLU A 49 -3.29 2.91 -5.79
N TRP A 50 -2.80 4.09 -6.16
CA TRP A 50 -3.63 5.26 -6.39
C TRP A 50 -4.63 5.05 -7.53
N LYS A 51 -4.24 4.35 -8.60
CA LYS A 51 -5.14 4.01 -9.70
C LYS A 51 -6.28 3.10 -9.20
N LEU A 52 -5.96 2.02 -8.49
CA LEU A 52 -6.97 1.11 -7.93
C LEU A 52 -7.92 1.83 -6.98
N TRP A 53 -7.40 2.72 -6.14
CA TRP A 53 -8.21 3.54 -5.24
C TRP A 53 -9.23 4.39 -6.00
N ASN A 54 -8.79 5.12 -7.04
CA ASN A 54 -9.68 5.96 -7.85
C ASN A 54 -10.70 5.18 -8.67
N GLU A 55 -10.38 3.93 -9.04
CA GLU A 55 -11.30 3.02 -9.73
C GLU A 55 -12.30 2.34 -8.77
N GLY A 56 -12.25 2.63 -7.47
CA GLY A 56 -13.09 1.98 -6.45
C GLY A 56 -12.69 0.52 -6.17
N ARG A 57 -11.50 0.11 -6.62
CA ARG A 57 -10.95 -1.25 -6.53
C ARG A 57 -9.92 -1.36 -5.40
N GLY A 58 -10.04 -0.53 -4.36
CA GLY A 58 -9.10 -0.49 -3.24
C GLY A 58 -8.97 -1.81 -2.47
N LEU A 59 -9.96 -2.71 -2.53
CA LEU A 59 -9.86 -4.04 -1.90
C LEU A 59 -8.85 -4.97 -2.59
N GLU A 60 -8.49 -4.68 -3.85
CA GLU A 60 -7.43 -5.41 -4.55
C GLU A 60 -6.03 -5.00 -4.06
N LEU A 61 -5.93 -3.93 -3.26
CA LEU A 61 -4.69 -3.52 -2.61
C LEU A 61 -4.33 -4.41 -1.42
N ILE A 62 -5.24 -5.23 -0.91
CA ILE A 62 -5.01 -5.99 0.32
C ILE A 62 -4.25 -7.27 -0.01
N ASP A 63 -3.15 -7.51 0.70
CA ASP A 63 -2.36 -8.74 0.64
C ASP A 63 -3.30 -9.96 0.72
N PRO A 64 -3.22 -10.90 -0.23
CA PRO A 64 -4.02 -12.13 -0.19
C PRO A 64 -3.96 -12.87 1.15
N ILE A 65 -2.81 -12.87 1.83
CA ILE A 65 -2.63 -13.49 3.16
C ILE A 65 -3.48 -12.76 4.22
N MET A 66 -3.53 -11.43 4.16
CA MET A 66 -4.40 -10.65 5.04
C MET A 66 -5.87 -10.84 4.68
N LYS A 67 -6.20 -10.95 3.40
CA LYS A 67 -7.58 -11.12 2.92
C LYS A 67 -8.22 -12.38 3.51
N ASP A 68 -7.48 -13.48 3.57
CA ASP A 68 -7.96 -14.73 4.17
C ASP A 68 -8.25 -14.56 5.68
N SER A 69 -7.43 -13.77 6.38
CA SER A 69 -7.64 -13.43 7.79
C SER A 69 -8.88 -12.55 8.02
N PHE A 70 -9.17 -11.61 7.11
CA PHE A 70 -10.39 -10.79 7.17
C PHE A 70 -11.66 -11.64 6.96
N VAL A 71 -11.60 -12.61 6.04
CA VAL A 71 -12.71 -13.55 5.82
C VAL A 71 -12.96 -14.42 7.05
N GLU A 72 -11.91 -14.85 7.76
CA GLU A 72 -12.07 -15.56 9.04
C GLU A 72 -12.72 -14.69 10.11
N ILE A 73 -12.42 -13.39 10.16
CA ILE A 73 -13.03 -12.44 11.11
C ILE A 73 -14.50 -12.15 10.76
N GLU A 74 -14.83 -11.99 9.47
CA GLU A 74 -16.23 -11.82 9.02
C GLU A 74 -17.07 -13.09 9.22
N ASN A 75 -16.46 -14.27 9.06
CA ASN A 75 -17.08 -15.56 9.40
C ASN A 75 -17.09 -15.87 10.89
N CYS A 76 -16.40 -15.06 11.72
CA CYS A 76 -16.61 -15.00 13.16
C CYS A 76 -17.92 -14.25 13.46
N SER A 77 -19.00 -14.70 12.82
CA SER A 77 -20.35 -14.53 13.35
C SER A 77 -20.32 -15.17 14.74
N CYS A 78 -20.52 -14.36 15.77
CA CYS A 78 -20.65 -14.79 17.16
C CYS A 78 -21.24 -16.21 17.24
N CYS A 79 -20.39 -17.20 17.53
CA CYS A 79 -20.88 -18.51 17.98
C CYS A 79 -21.41 -18.31 19.41
N PRO A 80 -22.48 -19.04 19.77
CA PRO A 80 -23.54 -18.63 20.71
C PRO A 80 -23.09 -18.19 22.11
#